data_AF-A0A935V6K6-F1
#
_entry.id   AF-A0A935V6K6-F1
#
_cell.length_a   1.000
_cell.length_b   1.000
_cell.length_c   1.000
_cell.angle_alpha   90.00
_cell.angle_beta   90.00
_cell.angle_gamma   90.00
#
_symmetry.space_group_name_H-M   'P 1'
#
loop_
_entity.id
_entity.type
_entity.pdbx_description
1 polymer ?
#
loop_
_entity_poly.entity_id
_entity_poly.type
_entity_poly.pdbx_seq_one_letter_code
_entity_poly.pdbx_strand_id
1 'polypeptide(L)'
;MLSYFYSNPVTLARILSTSNGRYLDGFAATLKQAGFSRDSAQWQLHIAAHFCAWQHGRGCLLADWDDASVAQFKAHLGACACDGFRPANIRCTGAALLLRYLRGIGVVSASPEQAFTGAAASPLFHGFCEWMRRHRGARDATLQAYGRIIIDVIHTLGENPQDYGVAALRAFVLDRANRHGKSKAKLVVSALRTFLRYLTTENMCSVGLVAAINQKGAPFST
;
A
#
# COMPACT_ATOMS: atom_id res chain seq x y z
N MET A 1 -3.25 -2.56 -25.50
CA MET A 1 -4.34 -1.93 -24.70
C MET A 1 -4.11 -0.43 -24.49
N LEU A 2 -2.88 0.06 -24.53
CA LEU A 2 -2.50 1.48 -24.49
C LEU A 2 -3.13 2.31 -25.62
N SER A 3 -3.36 1.71 -26.80
CA SER A 3 -4.07 2.34 -27.92
C SER A 3 -5.55 2.68 -27.62
N TYR A 4 -6.13 2.08 -26.58
CA TYR A 4 -7.46 2.45 -26.08
C TYR A 4 -7.45 3.78 -25.31
N PHE A 5 -6.30 4.11 -24.71
CA PHE A 5 -6.11 5.31 -23.90
C PHE A 5 -5.37 6.41 -24.65
N TYR A 6 -4.51 6.10 -25.62
CA TYR A 6 -3.79 7.10 -26.40
C TYR A 6 -4.13 6.98 -27.88
N SER A 7 -4.79 8.01 -28.42
CA SER A 7 -5.02 8.13 -29.86
C SER A 7 -3.81 8.70 -30.60
N ASN A 8 -2.84 9.31 -29.89
CA ASN A 8 -1.65 9.90 -30.50
C ASN A 8 -0.52 8.84 -30.61
N PRO A 9 -0.12 8.45 -31.83
CA PRO A 9 0.86 7.40 -32.07
C PRO A 9 2.28 7.78 -31.60
N VAL A 10 2.64 9.06 -31.58
CA VAL A 10 3.95 9.54 -31.11
C VAL A 10 4.06 9.40 -29.59
N THR A 11 2.98 9.70 -28.86
CA THR A 11 2.94 9.53 -27.40
C THR A 11 2.94 8.05 -27.04
N LEU A 12 2.20 7.24 -27.79
CA LEU A 12 2.17 5.79 -27.64
C LEU A 12 3.57 5.17 -27.89
N ALA A 13 4.22 5.54 -28.99
CA ALA A 13 5.56 5.09 -29.33
C ALA A 13 6.58 5.48 -28.26
N ARG A 14 6.50 6.70 -27.72
CA ARG A 14 7.40 7.16 -26.65
C ARG A 14 7.21 6.41 -25.33
N ILE A 15 5.97 6.06 -24.99
CA ILE A 15 5.66 5.25 -23.80
C ILE A 15 6.16 3.82 -24.00
N LEU A 16 5.91 3.24 -25.18
CA LEU A 16 6.34 1.89 -25.54
C LEU A 16 7.87 1.77 -25.71
N SER A 17 8.55 2.85 -26.09
CA SER A 17 10.01 2.90 -26.22
C SER A 17 10.73 3.08 -24.88
N THR A 18 10.02 3.32 -23.77
CA THR A 18 10.64 3.23 -22.46
C THR A 18 11.06 1.78 -22.21
N SER A 19 12.18 1.57 -21.51
CA SER A 19 12.84 0.27 -21.33
C SER A 19 11.97 -0.81 -20.65
N ASN A 20 10.76 -0.47 -20.21
CA ASN A 20 9.75 -1.36 -19.63
C ASN A 20 8.36 -1.22 -20.28
N GLY A 21 8.27 -0.65 -21.48
CA GLY A 21 7.02 -0.37 -22.21
C GLY A 21 6.14 -1.61 -22.42
N ARG A 22 6.74 -2.80 -22.51
CA ARG A 22 6.04 -4.09 -22.58
C ARG A 22 5.10 -4.36 -21.39
N TYR A 23 5.40 -3.82 -20.21
CA TYR A 23 4.56 -4.01 -19.01
C TYR A 23 3.48 -2.95 -18.87
N LEU A 24 3.64 -1.80 -19.52
CA LEU A 24 2.67 -0.71 -19.47
C LEU A 24 1.36 -1.08 -20.18
N ASP A 25 1.41 -2.00 -21.15
CA ASP A 25 0.26 -2.45 -21.89
C ASP A 25 -0.69 -3.33 -21.05
N GLY A 26 -0.12 -4.26 -20.27
CA GLY A 26 -0.88 -5.03 -19.29
C GLY A 26 -1.32 -4.17 -18.10
N PHE A 27 -0.50 -3.21 -17.66
CA PHE A 27 -0.90 -2.25 -16.63
C PHE A 27 -2.11 -1.40 -17.06
N ALA A 28 -2.18 -0.96 -18.33
CA ALA A 28 -3.33 -0.26 -18.88
C ALA A 28 -4.62 -1.09 -18.83
N ALA A 29 -4.54 -2.40 -19.07
CA ALA A 29 -5.67 -3.29 -18.92
C ALA A 29 -6.17 -3.35 -17.47
N THR A 30 -5.26 -3.41 -16.49
CA THR A 30 -5.58 -3.42 -15.05
C THR A 30 -6.28 -2.13 -14.61
N LEU A 31 -5.85 -0.97 -15.13
CA LEU A 31 -6.52 0.31 -14.86
C LEU A 31 -7.94 0.35 -15.43
N LYS A 32 -8.14 -0.21 -16.63
CA LYS A 32 -9.47 -0.34 -17.26
C LYS A 32 -10.39 -1.21 -16.41
N GLN A 33 -9.91 -2.39 -16.00
CA GLN A 33 -10.69 -3.33 -15.17
C GLN A 33 -11.03 -2.74 -13.79
N ALA A 34 -10.14 -1.94 -13.22
CA ALA A 34 -10.38 -1.24 -11.96
C ALA A 34 -11.36 -0.05 -12.09
N GLY A 35 -11.90 0.22 -13.27
CA GLY A 35 -12.93 1.24 -13.49
C GLY A 35 -12.42 2.68 -13.53
N PHE A 36 -11.12 2.89 -13.77
CA PHE A 36 -10.58 4.25 -13.91
C PHE A 36 -11.18 4.96 -15.13
N SER A 37 -11.52 6.24 -14.98
CA SER A 37 -11.87 7.09 -16.12
C SER A 37 -10.69 7.20 -17.09
N ARG A 38 -10.98 7.49 -18.37
CA ARG A 38 -9.94 7.59 -19.41
C ARG A 38 -8.84 8.57 -19.02
N ASP A 39 -9.20 9.76 -18.56
CA ASP A 39 -8.23 10.79 -18.16
C ASP A 39 -7.41 10.38 -16.94
N SER A 40 -8.05 9.74 -15.94
CA SER A 40 -7.36 9.25 -14.76
C SER A 40 -6.37 8.13 -15.12
N ALA A 41 -6.77 7.21 -15.99
CA ALA A 41 -5.94 6.11 -16.46
C ALA A 41 -4.75 6.63 -17.28
N GLN A 42 -4.96 7.56 -18.22
CA GLN A 42 -3.89 8.23 -18.96
C GLN A 42 -2.92 8.93 -18.02
N TRP A 43 -3.42 9.61 -16.99
CA TRP A 43 -2.56 10.25 -16.00
C TRP A 43 -1.72 9.22 -15.25
N GLN A 44 -2.30 8.13 -14.74
CA GLN A 44 -1.52 7.08 -14.06
C GLN A 44 -0.50 6.41 -14.99
N LEU A 45 -0.85 6.20 -16.26
CA LEU A 45 0.06 5.64 -17.28
C LEU A 45 1.23 6.59 -17.58
N HIS A 46 0.98 7.89 -17.69
CA HIS A 46 2.02 8.90 -17.85
C HIS A 46 3.01 8.88 -16.68
N ILE A 47 2.50 8.83 -15.44
CA ILE A 47 3.35 8.74 -14.24
C ILE A 47 4.13 7.44 -14.18
N ALA A 48 3.51 6.32 -14.56
CA ALA A 48 4.16 5.01 -14.60
C ALA A 48 5.29 4.97 -15.65
N ALA A 49 5.07 5.53 -16.84
CA ALA A 49 6.09 5.65 -17.88
C ALA A 49 7.27 6.52 -17.43
N HIS A 50 6.98 7.63 -16.74
CA HIS A 50 8.01 8.49 -16.15
C HIS A 50 8.84 7.74 -15.11
N PHE A 51 8.21 6.98 -14.22
CA PHE A 51 8.91 6.15 -13.25
C PHE A 51 9.83 5.13 -13.92
N CYS A 52 9.37 4.45 -14.98
CA CYS A 52 10.20 3.50 -15.73
C CYS A 52 11.43 4.17 -16.35
N ALA A 53 11.26 5.34 -16.99
CA ALA A 53 12.35 6.09 -17.59
C ALA A 53 13.36 6.58 -16.53
N TRP A 54 12.84 7.08 -15.40
CA TRP A 54 13.65 7.56 -14.29
C TRP A 54 14.50 6.44 -13.65
N GLN A 55 13.92 5.26 -13.44
CA GLN A 55 14.67 4.10 -12.93
C GLN A 55 15.72 3.60 -13.93
N HIS A 56 15.40 3.62 -15.22
CA HIS A 56 16.34 3.22 -16.25
C HIS A 56 17.56 4.16 -16.31
N GLY A 57 17.35 5.48 -16.21
CA GLY A 57 18.45 6.45 -16.16
C GLY A 57 19.37 6.27 -14.94
N ARG A 58 18.91 5.59 -13.88
CA ARG A 58 19.71 5.24 -12.70
C ARG A 58 20.38 3.87 -12.80
N GLY A 59 20.18 3.13 -13.90
CA GLY A 59 20.69 1.78 -14.09
C GLY A 59 20.06 0.74 -13.16
N CYS A 60 18.92 1.04 -12.52
CA CYS A 60 18.26 0.11 -11.61
C CYS A 60 17.53 -0.98 -12.40
N LEU A 61 17.86 -2.24 -12.12
CA LEU A 61 17.18 -3.38 -12.73
C LEU A 61 15.75 -3.46 -12.20
N LEU A 62 14.85 -3.98 -13.04
CA LEU A 62 13.44 -4.11 -12.69
C LEU A 62 13.23 -4.94 -11.42
N ALA A 63 14.04 -5.98 -11.20
CA ALA A 63 13.99 -6.85 -10.04
C ALA A 63 14.26 -6.12 -8.70
N ASP A 64 15.00 -5.01 -8.75
CA ASP A 64 15.39 -4.25 -7.57
C ASP A 64 14.35 -3.18 -7.19
N TRP A 65 13.25 -3.08 -7.94
CA TRP A 65 12.24 -2.07 -7.69
C TRP A 65 11.40 -2.41 -6.46
N ASP A 66 11.34 -1.46 -5.52
CA ASP A 66 10.68 -1.66 -4.24
C ASP A 66 9.90 -0.40 -3.80
N ASP A 67 9.39 -0.42 -2.56
CA ASP A 67 8.64 0.72 -2.03
C ASP A 67 9.55 1.93 -1.79
N ALA A 68 10.85 1.73 -1.51
CA ALA A 68 11.83 2.80 -1.40
C ALA A 68 12.08 3.48 -2.76
N SER A 69 12.11 2.71 -3.84
CA SER A 69 12.19 3.18 -5.22
C SER A 69 11.05 4.14 -5.57
N VAL A 70 9.81 3.82 -5.15
CA VAL A 70 8.64 4.69 -5.33
C VAL A 70 8.73 5.94 -4.46
N ALA A 71 9.23 5.82 -3.22
CA ALA A 71 9.42 6.96 -2.33
C ALA A 71 10.46 7.95 -2.87
N GLN A 72 11.59 7.46 -3.40
CA GLN A 72 12.62 8.28 -4.01
C GLN A 72 12.08 8.99 -5.28
N PHE A 73 11.29 8.29 -6.11
CA PHE A 73 10.65 8.91 -7.27
C PHE A 73 9.71 10.04 -6.86
N LYS A 74 8.90 9.83 -5.82
CA LYS A 74 8.00 10.85 -5.28
C LYS A 74 8.73 12.10 -4.79
N ALA A 75 9.90 11.94 -4.19
CA ALA A 75 10.75 13.06 -3.80
C ALA A 75 11.30 13.80 -5.03
N HIS A 76 11.70 13.06 -6.08
CA HIS A 76 12.14 13.63 -7.35
C HIS A 76 11.06 14.48 -8.04
N LEU A 77 9.78 14.07 -7.99
CA LEU A 77 8.67 14.80 -8.63
C LEU A 77 8.55 16.28 -8.22
N GLY A 78 8.96 16.63 -6.99
CA GLY A 78 8.90 18.01 -6.50
C GLY A 78 9.87 18.97 -7.21
N ALA A 79 10.95 18.46 -7.78
CA ALA A 79 11.99 19.23 -8.48
C ALA A 79 12.32 18.61 -9.86
N CYS A 80 11.35 17.92 -10.45
CA CYS A 80 11.57 17.19 -11.69
C CYS A 80 11.82 18.13 -12.87
N ALA A 81 12.94 17.92 -13.55
CA ALA A 81 13.31 18.56 -14.81
C ALA A 81 13.54 17.53 -15.93
N CYS A 82 12.92 16.35 -15.85
CA CYS A 82 13.11 15.29 -16.84
C CYS A 82 12.45 15.66 -18.17
N ASP A 83 13.25 15.66 -19.25
CA ASP A 83 12.78 15.98 -20.58
C ASP A 83 11.66 15.06 -21.05
N GLY A 84 10.64 15.66 -21.65
CA GLY A 84 9.49 14.95 -22.19
C GLY A 84 8.41 14.55 -21.18
N PHE A 85 8.61 14.73 -19.88
CA PHE A 85 7.57 14.44 -18.88
C PHE A 85 6.92 15.71 -18.34
N ARG A 86 5.58 15.72 -18.31
CA ARG A 86 4.83 16.80 -17.66
C ARG A 86 5.09 16.77 -16.15
N PRO A 87 5.21 17.94 -15.49
CA PRO A 87 5.31 18.01 -14.03
C PRO A 87 4.17 17.24 -13.37
N ALA A 88 4.52 16.44 -12.38
CA ALA A 88 3.57 15.68 -11.60
C ALA A 88 3.79 15.96 -10.12
N ASN A 89 2.73 15.84 -9.32
CA ASN A 89 2.84 16.06 -7.89
C ASN A 89 3.08 14.75 -7.13
N ILE A 90 3.58 14.87 -5.90
CA ILE A 90 3.82 13.76 -4.97
C ILE A 90 2.56 12.94 -4.62
N ARG A 91 1.36 13.48 -4.88
CA ARG A 91 0.08 12.79 -4.63
C ARG A 91 -0.26 11.76 -5.71
N CYS A 92 0.49 11.72 -6.81
CA CYS A 92 0.27 10.75 -7.88
C CYS A 92 0.63 9.32 -7.44
N THR A 93 -0.20 8.35 -7.84
CA THR A 93 -0.09 6.95 -7.41
C THR A 93 0.40 6.01 -8.52
N GLY A 94 0.64 6.51 -9.74
CA GLY A 94 0.93 5.69 -10.92
C GLY A 94 2.13 4.76 -10.75
N ALA A 95 3.23 5.26 -10.15
CA ALA A 95 4.40 4.44 -9.85
C ALA A 95 4.09 3.30 -8.85
N ALA A 96 3.29 3.58 -7.81
CA ALA A 96 2.89 2.58 -6.83
C ALA A 96 1.90 1.57 -7.40
N LEU A 97 1.00 2.00 -8.27
CA LEU A 97 0.06 1.13 -8.98
C LEU A 97 0.78 0.21 -9.96
N LEU A 98 1.76 0.73 -10.69
CA LEU A 98 2.61 -0.06 -11.58
C LEU A 98 3.42 -1.09 -10.78
N LEU A 99 4.07 -0.68 -9.68
CA LEU A 99 4.83 -1.59 -8.84
C LEU A 99 3.94 -2.73 -8.31
N ARG A 100 2.72 -2.40 -7.83
CA ARG A 100 1.74 -3.42 -7.40
C ARG A 100 1.37 -4.38 -8.53
N TYR A 101 1.15 -3.87 -9.74
CA TYR A 101 0.87 -4.70 -10.91
C TYR A 101 2.04 -5.63 -11.25
N LEU A 102 3.26 -5.12 -11.28
CA LEU A 102 4.48 -5.89 -11.59
C LEU A 102 4.74 -7.01 -10.56
N ARG A 103 4.48 -6.73 -9.28
CA ARG A 103 4.48 -7.76 -8.22
C ARG A 103 3.39 -8.81 -8.43
N GLY A 104 2.20 -8.41 -8.86
CA GLY A 104 1.08 -9.32 -9.15
C GLY A 104 1.35 -10.28 -10.30
N ILE A 105 2.17 -9.88 -11.29
CA ILE A 105 2.58 -10.75 -12.41
C ILE A 105 3.96 -11.41 -12.19
N GLY A 106 4.56 -11.29 -11.00
CA GLY A 106 5.81 -11.95 -10.63
C GLY A 106 7.09 -11.40 -11.28
N VAL A 107 7.02 -10.21 -11.88
CA VAL A 107 8.15 -9.59 -12.61
C VAL A 107 9.11 -8.85 -11.67
N VAL A 108 8.57 -8.33 -10.57
CA VAL A 108 9.32 -7.71 -9.49
C VAL A 108 9.10 -8.59 -8.27
N SER A 109 10.18 -8.84 -7.51
CA SER A 109 10.07 -9.57 -6.24
C SER A 109 8.94 -8.98 -5.42
N ALA A 110 8.03 -9.86 -4.97
CA ALA A 110 7.05 -9.47 -3.99
C ALA A 110 7.81 -8.75 -2.86
N SER A 111 7.35 -7.56 -2.46
CA SER A 111 7.85 -6.98 -1.20
C SER A 111 7.80 -8.09 -0.15
N PRO A 112 8.73 -8.17 0.82
CA PRO A 112 8.57 -9.08 1.96
C PRO A 112 7.11 -9.07 2.45
N GLU A 113 6.52 -7.88 2.57
CA GLU A 113 5.10 -7.64 2.91
C GLU A 113 4.06 -8.32 1.99
N GLN A 114 4.34 -8.46 0.68
CA GLN A 114 3.46 -9.12 -0.31
C GLN A 114 3.73 -10.61 -0.47
N ALA A 115 4.98 -11.06 -0.31
CA ALA A 115 5.32 -12.48 -0.26
C ALA A 115 4.60 -13.15 0.92
N PHE A 116 4.50 -12.44 2.05
CA PHE A 116 3.76 -12.86 3.24
C PHE A 116 2.23 -12.87 3.05
N THR A 117 1.67 -12.09 2.12
CA THR A 117 0.22 -12.13 1.86
C THR A 117 -0.18 -13.29 0.94
N GLY A 118 0.75 -13.79 0.12
CA GLY A 118 0.47 -14.80 -0.91
C GLY A 118 0.77 -16.25 -0.50
N ALA A 119 1.74 -16.50 0.37
CA ALA A 119 2.20 -17.87 0.63
C ALA A 119 1.82 -18.47 2.00
N ALA A 120 1.45 -17.65 2.99
CA ALA A 120 0.83 -18.10 4.24
C ALA A 120 0.24 -16.88 4.93
N ALA A 121 -0.97 -16.47 4.53
CA ALA A 121 -1.71 -15.47 5.29
C ALA A 121 -1.88 -16.02 6.72
N SER A 122 -1.19 -15.39 7.68
CA SER A 122 -1.29 -15.68 9.11
C SER A 122 -2.73 -16.05 9.48
N PRO A 123 -3.00 -17.19 10.17
CA PRO A 123 -4.36 -17.57 10.55
C PRO A 123 -5.12 -16.44 11.25
N LEU A 124 -4.39 -15.62 12.01
CA LEU A 124 -4.91 -14.43 12.68
C LEU A 124 -5.34 -13.32 11.71
N PHE A 125 -4.55 -13.08 10.66
CA PHE A 125 -4.89 -12.14 9.61
C PHE A 125 -6.10 -12.62 8.78
N HIS A 126 -6.14 -13.92 8.47
CA HIS A 126 -7.27 -14.53 7.77
C HIS A 126 -8.57 -14.37 8.57
N GLY A 127 -8.55 -14.71 9.86
CA GLY A 127 -9.70 -14.53 10.76
C GLY A 127 -10.17 -13.08 10.83
N PHE A 128 -9.24 -12.12 10.89
CA PHE A 128 -9.59 -10.69 10.84
C PHE A 128 -10.30 -10.30 9.53
N CYS A 129 -9.83 -10.77 8.38
CA CYS A 129 -10.46 -10.50 7.09
C CYS A 129 -11.87 -11.08 7.01
N GLU A 130 -12.09 -12.31 7.46
CA GLU A 130 -13.43 -12.91 7.52
C GLU A 130 -14.35 -12.13 8.45
N TRP A 131 -13.88 -11.78 9.65
CA TRP A 131 -14.66 -11.04 10.62
C TRP A 131 -15.09 -9.66 10.08
N MET A 132 -14.20 -8.94 9.39
CA MET A 132 -14.51 -7.66 8.74
C MET A 132 -15.56 -7.79 7.65
N ARG A 133 -15.51 -8.87 6.84
CA ARG A 133 -16.52 -9.15 5.81
C ARG A 133 -17.88 -9.44 6.44
N ARG A 134 -17.93 -10.25 7.51
CA ARG A 134 -19.16 -10.61 8.22
C ARG A 134 -19.80 -9.45 8.98
N HIS A 135 -19.01 -8.61 9.66
CA HIS A 135 -19.54 -7.63 10.63
C HIS A 135 -19.64 -6.19 10.11
N ARG A 136 -18.97 -5.81 9.02
CA ARG A 136 -18.91 -4.40 8.60
C ARG A 136 -19.27 -4.12 7.15
N GLY A 137 -19.56 -5.14 6.34
CA GLY A 137 -19.79 -4.93 4.89
C GLY A 137 -18.67 -4.11 4.24
N ALA A 138 -17.43 -4.30 4.71
CA ALA A 138 -16.32 -3.41 4.38
C ALA A 138 -16.01 -3.48 2.88
N ARG A 139 -15.97 -2.32 2.20
CA ARG A 139 -15.49 -2.22 0.81
C ARG A 139 -14.06 -2.74 0.72
N ASP A 140 -13.72 -3.50 -0.32
CA ASP A 140 -12.40 -4.13 -0.52
C ASP A 140 -11.22 -3.15 -0.39
N ALA A 141 -11.43 -1.88 -0.74
CA ALA A 141 -10.43 -0.82 -0.57
C ALA A 141 -10.04 -0.57 0.90
N THR A 142 -10.99 -0.66 1.83
CA THR A 142 -10.72 -0.50 3.27
C THR A 142 -10.01 -1.73 3.84
N LEU A 143 -10.38 -2.93 3.37
CA LEU A 143 -9.69 -4.17 3.71
C LEU A 143 -8.23 -4.15 3.26
N GLN A 144 -7.93 -3.68 2.05
CA GLN A 144 -6.54 -3.54 1.60
C GLN A 144 -5.75 -2.51 2.42
N ALA A 145 -6.37 -1.37 2.76
CA ALA A 145 -5.69 -0.34 3.54
C ALA A 145 -5.41 -0.79 4.99
N TYR A 146 -6.36 -1.47 5.61
CA TYR A 146 -6.22 -1.99 6.97
C TYR A 146 -5.30 -3.21 6.99
N GLY A 147 -5.39 -4.10 6.00
CA GLY A 147 -4.65 -5.34 5.99
C GLY A 147 -3.13 -5.13 6.02
N ARG A 148 -2.62 -4.14 5.29
CA ARG A 148 -1.20 -3.76 5.36
C ARG A 148 -0.76 -3.39 6.77
N ILE A 149 -1.60 -2.67 7.50
CA ILE A 149 -1.29 -2.23 8.87
C ILE A 149 -1.35 -3.41 9.84
N ILE A 150 -2.30 -4.33 9.66
CA ILE A 150 -2.45 -5.49 10.54
C ILE A 150 -1.35 -6.51 10.32
N ILE A 151 -0.90 -6.71 9.08
CA ILE A 151 0.26 -7.55 8.79
C ILE A 151 1.52 -6.99 9.48
N ASP A 152 1.75 -5.67 9.38
CA ASP A 152 2.87 -5.03 10.08
C ASP A 152 2.81 -5.26 11.60
N VAL A 153 1.61 -5.19 12.19
CA VAL A 153 1.40 -5.43 13.64
C VAL A 153 1.74 -6.87 14.01
N ILE A 154 1.24 -7.84 13.24
CA ILE A 154 1.49 -9.27 13.47
C ILE A 154 2.98 -9.59 13.33
N HIS A 155 3.66 -8.99 12.35
CA HIS A 155 5.10 -9.15 12.19
C HIS A 155 5.89 -8.54 13.36
N THR A 156 5.46 -7.38 13.85
CA THR A 156 6.20 -6.66 14.91
C THR A 156 5.97 -7.25 16.29
N LEU A 157 4.75 -7.69 16.58
CA LEU A 157 4.33 -8.14 17.91
C LEU A 157 4.13 -9.67 18.01
N GLY A 158 4.21 -10.39 16.90
CA GLY A 158 4.01 -11.83 16.82
C GLY A 158 2.58 -12.24 16.46
N GLU A 159 2.40 -13.53 16.17
CA GLU A 159 1.11 -14.13 15.80
C GLU A 159 0.19 -14.40 16.98
N ASN A 160 0.70 -14.35 18.22
CA ASN A 160 -0.09 -14.64 19.40
C ASN A 160 -0.66 -13.35 20.02
N PRO A 161 -1.98 -13.08 19.96
CA PRO A 161 -2.55 -11.84 20.46
C PRO A 161 -2.55 -11.73 21.99
N GLN A 162 -2.27 -12.81 22.72
CA GLN A 162 -2.14 -12.81 24.18
C GLN A 162 -0.89 -12.05 24.64
N ASP A 163 0.13 -11.98 23.79
CA ASP A 163 1.41 -11.32 24.08
C ASP A 163 1.37 -9.81 23.76
N TYR A 164 0.25 -9.31 23.24
CA TYR A 164 0.12 -7.92 22.84
C TYR A 164 0.02 -6.99 24.05
N GLY A 165 1.16 -6.43 24.44
CA GLY A 165 1.23 -5.40 25.47
C GLY A 165 0.73 -4.03 25.00
N VAL A 166 0.05 -3.29 25.88
CA VAL A 166 -0.42 -1.91 25.62
C VAL A 166 0.75 -0.98 25.25
N ALA A 167 1.89 -1.13 25.92
CA ALA A 167 3.09 -0.35 25.65
C ALA A 167 3.65 -0.62 24.24
N ALA A 168 3.68 -1.88 23.80
CA ALA A 168 4.18 -2.27 22.49
C ALA A 168 3.28 -1.76 21.35
N LEU A 169 1.96 -1.84 21.54
CA LEU A 169 0.99 -1.25 20.60
C LEU A 169 1.11 0.27 20.51
N ARG A 170 1.32 0.96 21.65
CA ARG A 170 1.56 2.43 21.67
C ARG A 170 2.86 2.79 20.95
N ALA A 171 3.94 2.05 21.20
CA ALA A 171 5.23 2.24 20.52
C ALA A 171 5.10 2.04 19.01
N PHE A 172 4.38 1.02 18.57
CA PHE A 172 4.10 0.77 17.14
C PHE A 172 3.36 1.94 16.48
N VAL A 173 2.32 2.48 17.13
CA VAL A 173 1.57 3.64 16.61
C VAL A 173 2.47 4.88 16.51
N LEU A 174 3.32 5.12 17.52
CA LEU A 174 4.22 6.27 17.55
C LEU A 174 5.31 6.18 16.47
N ASP A 175 5.92 4.99 16.27
CA ASP A 175 6.88 4.76 15.18
C ASP A 175 6.28 5.10 13.82
N ARG A 176 5.07 4.60 13.54
CA ARG A 176 4.38 4.85 12.27
C ARG A 176 3.90 6.28 12.09
N ALA A 177 3.50 6.95 13.17
CA ALA A 177 3.15 8.37 13.13
C ALA A 177 4.35 9.25 12.79
N ASN A 178 5.53 8.91 13.31
CA ASN A 178 6.76 9.66 13.07
C ASN A 178 7.27 9.48 11.62
N ARG A 179 7.14 8.29 11.04
CA ARG A 179 7.61 7.99 9.68
C ARG A 179 6.73 8.51 8.54
N HIS A 180 5.41 8.66 8.76
CA HIS A 180 4.45 8.87 7.65
C HIS A 180 3.43 10.01 7.87
N GLY A 181 3.54 10.76 8.96
CA GLY A 181 2.74 11.95 9.22
C GLY A 181 1.30 11.70 9.69
N LYS A 182 0.59 12.79 10.04
CA LYS A 182 -0.69 12.77 10.78
C LYS A 182 -1.82 11.98 10.10
N SER A 183 -1.94 12.05 8.77
CA SER A 183 -3.01 11.36 8.03
C SER A 183 -2.86 9.84 8.05
N LYS A 184 -1.62 9.33 7.98
CA LYS A 184 -1.34 7.89 8.07
C LYS A 184 -1.50 7.39 9.51
N ALA A 185 -1.12 8.19 10.51
CA ALA A 185 -1.34 7.87 11.92
C ALA A 185 -2.83 7.64 12.24
N LYS A 186 -3.73 8.50 11.72
CA LYS A 186 -5.18 8.30 11.89
C LYS A 186 -5.67 6.98 11.29
N LEU A 187 -5.14 6.59 10.13
CA LEU A 187 -5.47 5.33 9.49
C LEU A 187 -4.98 4.14 10.34
N VAL A 188 -3.75 4.21 10.86
CA VAL A 188 -3.15 3.19 11.74
C VAL A 188 -3.99 2.99 13.00
N VAL A 189 -4.36 4.07 13.69
CA VAL A 189 -5.22 4.02 14.88
C VAL A 189 -6.59 3.41 14.55
N SER A 190 -7.16 3.73 13.39
CA SER A 190 -8.48 3.20 12.98
C SER A 190 -8.42 1.71 12.65
N ALA A 191 -7.36 1.27 11.98
CA ALA A 191 -7.11 -0.14 11.68
C ALA A 191 -6.89 -0.94 12.97
N LEU A 192 -6.01 -0.47 13.85
CA LEU A 192 -5.73 -1.09 15.15
C LEU A 192 -6.97 -1.19 16.04
N ARG A 193 -7.76 -0.12 16.15
CA ARG A 193 -9.00 -0.17 16.93
C ARG A 193 -9.96 -1.24 16.39
N THR A 194 -10.03 -1.39 15.08
CA THR A 194 -10.88 -2.40 14.43
C THR A 194 -10.34 -3.81 14.67
N PHE A 195 -9.03 -3.99 14.61
CA PHE A 195 -8.38 -5.26 14.88
C PHE A 195 -8.50 -5.69 16.36
N LEU A 196 -8.25 -4.79 17.30
CA LEU A 196 -8.45 -5.06 18.73
C LEU A 196 -9.90 -5.42 19.05
N ARG A 197 -10.88 -4.79 18.37
CA ARG A 197 -12.29 -5.17 18.50
C ARG A 197 -12.54 -6.59 18.00
N TYR A 198 -11.93 -7.00 16.88
CA TYR A 198 -11.96 -8.38 16.42
C TYR A 198 -11.41 -9.32 17.49
N LEU A 199 -10.20 -9.07 18.00
CA LEU A 199 -9.56 -9.93 19.00
C LEU A 199 -10.38 -10.04 20.29
N THR A 200 -11.02 -8.95 20.71
CA THR A 200 -11.91 -8.94 21.89
C THR A 200 -13.19 -9.73 21.64
N THR A 201 -13.75 -9.65 20.43
CA THR A 201 -14.99 -10.37 20.06
C THR A 201 -14.75 -11.88 20.01
N GLU A 202 -13.57 -12.30 19.54
CA GLU A 202 -13.18 -13.71 19.44
C GLU A 202 -12.52 -14.24 20.74
N ASN A 203 -12.53 -13.47 21.84
CA ASN A 203 -11.88 -13.80 23.12
C ASN A 203 -10.39 -14.19 23.00
N MET A 204 -9.68 -13.63 22.02
CA MET A 204 -8.28 -13.97 21.71
C MET A 204 -7.26 -13.10 22.47
N CYS A 205 -7.72 -12.15 23.31
CA CYS A 205 -6.85 -11.29 24.11
C CYS A 205 -6.84 -11.65 25.59
N SER A 206 -5.77 -11.27 26.29
CA SER A 206 -5.71 -11.38 27.74
C SER A 206 -6.69 -10.40 28.39
N VAL A 207 -7.26 -10.79 29.53
CA VAL A 207 -8.28 -10.02 30.28
C VAL A 207 -7.80 -8.58 30.59
N GLY A 208 -6.48 -8.38 30.75
CA GLY A 208 -5.88 -7.06 30.99
C GLY A 208 -5.96 -6.09 29.81
N LEU A 209 -5.93 -6.58 28.56
CA LEU A 209 -6.03 -5.73 27.36
C LEU A 209 -7.47 -5.26 27.12
N VAL A 210 -8.45 -6.13 27.40
CA VAL A 210 -9.89 -5.81 27.33
C VAL A 210 -10.26 -4.73 28.35
N ALA A 211 -9.69 -4.78 29.56
CA ALA A 211 -9.86 -3.76 30.59
C ALA A 211 -9.27 -2.40 30.19
N ALA A 212 -8.09 -2.38 29.56
CA ALA A 212 -7.42 -1.14 29.15
C ALA A 212 -8.11 -0.40 27.98
N ILE A 213 -8.87 -1.11 27.14
CA ILE A 213 -9.58 -0.54 25.99
C ILE A 213 -10.95 0.05 26.37
N ASN A 214 -11.57 -0.46 27.45
CA ASN A 214 -12.91 -0.05 27.89
C ASN A 214 -12.92 1.15 28.87
N GLN A 215 -11.77 1.63 29.34
CA GLN A 215 -11.73 2.85 30.15
C GLN A 215 -11.91 4.11 29.29
N LYS A 216 -13.17 4.54 29.16
CA LYS A 216 -13.50 5.94 28.83
C LYS A 216 -13.23 6.80 30.08
N GLY A 217 -12.19 7.63 30.00
CA GLY A 217 -12.02 8.81 30.83
C GLY A 217 -11.85 8.57 32.33
N ALA A 218 -10.60 8.50 32.79
CA ALA A 218 -10.21 8.98 34.12
C ALA A 218 -8.71 9.38 34.08
N PRO A 219 -8.30 10.38 34.86
CA PRO A 219 -7.08 11.15 34.63
C PRO A 219 -5.82 10.40 35.04
N PHE A 220 -4.71 10.85 34.45
CA PHE A 220 -3.35 10.58 34.94
C PHE A 220 -3.23 10.93 36.42
N SER A 221 -2.76 9.99 37.23
CA SER A 221 -2.01 10.13 38.49
C SER A 221 -1.54 8.71 38.87
N THR A 222 -0.28 8.41 39.19
CA THR A 222 0.94 9.20 39.38
C THR A 222 2.12 8.32 38.97
#